data_AF-A0A6N4GZC7-F1
#
_entry.id   AF-A0A6N4GZC7-F1
#
_cell.length_a   1.000
_cell.length_b   1.000
_cell.length_c   1.000
_cell.angle_alpha   90.00
_cell.angle_beta   90.00
_cell.angle_gamma   90.00
#
_symmetry.space_group_name_H-M   'P 1'
#
loop_
_entity.id
_entity.type
_entity.pdbx_description
1 polymer ?
#
loop_
_entity_poly.entity_id
_entity_poly.type
_entity_poly.pdbx_seq_one_letter_code
_entity_poly.pdbx_strand_id
1 'polypeptide(L)'
;MKRLAILLSALLWLQTAASGAEPWFRYFSDGRAVIKQGSLYGFADRNGAEVIPCRYTKAYPFNDGIAMVRQGYEVFAIDTLGNRLGTRVKIPQFYNQDFEYFVRWVCSRLPFVSDNEYAQLRSEVVNAVVTIGRDGRITGCESVSACDPRALRKVRSIVMEAPAWSPGLVDGEPVEIRNLLPVDFRHLRPIKCHAVDAQGNKLNVQIVYPLFQGEYASRLYPWFFRNIRHKSGEYQRAASGTVRVAFTVDKKGKLRDIEILRAHNDVCREKTIETLKKSPRWTPGTANGVPVDVRYETSFKFQYR
;
A
#
# COMPACT_ATOMS: atom_id res chain seq x y z
N MET A 1 -57.37 19.48 18.21
CA MET A 1 -56.02 20.07 18.27
C MET A 1 -55.13 19.14 19.10
N LYS A 2 -54.04 18.66 18.48
CA LYS A 2 -52.84 17.93 18.97
C LYS A 2 -52.99 16.76 19.96
N ARG A 3 -52.50 15.60 19.50
CA ARG A 3 -52.38 14.28 20.14
C ARG A 3 -51.01 14.10 20.85
N LEU A 4 -51.05 13.32 21.92
CA LEU A 4 -50.05 12.39 22.50
C LEU A 4 -48.72 12.90 23.11
N ALA A 5 -48.62 12.65 24.43
CA ALA A 5 -47.61 11.88 25.17
C ALA A 5 -46.11 12.03 24.84
N ILE A 6 -45.30 12.29 25.88
CA ILE A 6 -44.13 11.50 26.30
C ILE A 6 -43.76 11.90 27.74
N LEU A 7 -43.62 10.90 28.60
CA LEU A 7 -43.22 10.96 30.01
C LEU A 7 -41.69 11.04 30.16
N LEU A 8 -41.29 11.65 31.27
CA LEU A 8 -39.94 11.97 31.74
C LEU A 8 -38.99 10.79 32.00
N SER A 9 -37.69 11.14 31.94
CA SER A 9 -36.52 10.68 32.73
C SER A 9 -36.14 9.20 32.64
N ALA A 10 -35.06 8.86 31.92
CA ALA A 10 -33.65 8.96 32.35
C ALA A 10 -33.32 8.03 33.54
N LEU A 11 -32.71 6.88 33.23
CA LEU A 11 -31.55 6.30 33.91
C LEU A 11 -31.37 4.84 33.46
N LEU A 12 -30.51 4.62 32.46
CA LEU A 12 -29.64 3.45 32.45
C LEU A 12 -28.31 3.85 31.80
N TRP A 13 -27.37 4.19 32.67
CA TRP A 13 -25.92 4.09 32.54
C TRP A 13 -25.29 4.45 31.18
N LEU A 14 -24.61 5.60 31.19
CA LEU A 14 -23.36 5.79 30.45
C LEU A 14 -22.39 4.65 30.83
N GLN A 15 -22.30 3.62 30.00
CA GLN A 15 -21.09 2.83 29.85
C GLN A 15 -20.92 2.52 28.36
N THR A 16 -19.97 3.23 27.77
CA THR A 16 -19.13 2.76 26.65
C THR A 16 -19.84 1.92 25.59
N ALA A 17 -20.42 2.58 24.57
CA ALA A 17 -20.19 2.10 23.22
C ALA A 17 -18.77 2.59 22.87
N ALA A 18 -17.70 1.80 22.87
CA ALA A 18 -17.56 0.41 22.45
C ALA A 18 -18.39 0.07 21.20
N SER A 19 -18.55 1.03 20.29
CA SER A 19 -18.51 0.66 18.88
C SER A 19 -17.04 0.69 18.49
N GLY A 20 -16.47 -0.50 18.29
CA GLY A 20 -15.12 -0.70 17.76
C GLY A 20 -14.97 -0.23 16.31
N ALA A 21 -15.41 0.99 16.01
CA ALA A 21 -15.02 1.68 14.80
C ALA A 21 -13.60 2.17 15.02
N GLU A 22 -12.66 1.40 14.50
CA GLU A 22 -11.24 1.72 14.54
C GLU A 22 -10.99 3.19 14.14
N PRO A 23 -10.20 3.97 14.90
CA PRO A 23 -10.09 5.43 14.78
C PRO A 23 -9.65 5.97 13.40
N TRP A 24 -9.16 5.10 12.52
CA TRP A 24 -8.44 5.46 11.30
C TRP A 24 -9.36 5.89 10.13
N PHE A 25 -10.69 5.81 10.27
CA PHE A 25 -11.65 6.08 9.18
C PHE A 25 -12.26 7.48 9.17
N ARG A 26 -11.87 8.40 10.06
CA ARG A 26 -12.53 9.72 10.18
C ARG A 26 -12.03 10.74 9.16
N TYR A 27 -11.99 10.39 7.88
CA TYR A 27 -11.92 11.37 6.81
C TYR A 27 -13.34 11.84 6.48
N PHE A 28 -13.58 13.15 6.63
CA PHE A 28 -14.85 13.76 6.29
C PHE A 28 -14.78 14.44 4.92
N SER A 29 -15.74 14.12 4.07
CA SER A 29 -16.01 14.80 2.81
C SER A 29 -17.49 15.16 2.78
N ASP A 30 -17.82 16.41 2.45
CA ASP A 30 -19.18 16.97 2.59
C ASP A 30 -19.86 16.69 3.95
N GLY A 31 -19.04 16.78 5.00
CA GLY A 31 -19.47 16.57 6.39
C GLY A 31 -19.73 15.11 6.78
N ARG A 32 -19.39 14.14 5.92
CA ARG A 32 -19.63 12.71 6.15
C ARG A 32 -18.36 11.88 5.98
N ALA A 33 -18.22 10.83 6.79
CA ALA A 33 -17.14 9.87 6.69
C ALA A 33 -17.68 8.52 6.23
N VAL A 34 -16.94 7.83 5.37
CA VAL A 34 -17.22 6.43 5.05
C VAL A 34 -16.89 5.59 6.27
N ILE A 35 -17.86 4.82 6.76
CA ILE A 35 -17.67 3.87 7.87
C ILE A 35 -17.81 2.44 7.36
N LYS A 36 -17.18 1.50 8.07
CA LYS A 36 -17.26 0.07 7.76
C LYS A 36 -17.68 -0.71 9.01
N GLN A 37 -18.70 -1.55 8.86
CA GLN A 37 -19.14 -2.50 9.87
C GLN A 37 -19.13 -3.90 9.25
N GLY A 38 -18.29 -4.80 9.77
CA GLY A 38 -18.06 -6.11 9.15
C GLY A 38 -17.54 -5.96 7.71
N SER A 39 -18.27 -6.51 6.74
CA SER A 39 -17.96 -6.42 5.30
C SER A 39 -18.67 -5.28 4.57
N LEU A 40 -19.53 -4.51 5.27
CA LEU A 40 -20.40 -3.51 4.67
C LEU A 40 -19.96 -2.09 5.02
N TYR A 41 -20.28 -1.17 4.12
CA TYR A 41 -19.94 0.24 4.18
C TYR A 41 -21.20 1.09 4.29
N GLY A 42 -21.09 2.17 5.05
CA GLY A 42 -22.11 3.20 5.27
C GLY A 42 -21.46 4.56 5.45
N PHE A 43 -22.19 5.52 6.01
CA PHE A 43 -21.71 6.87 6.25
C PHE A 43 -22.09 7.39 7.63
N ALA A 44 -21.17 8.10 8.28
CA ALA A 44 -21.39 8.77 9.55
C ALA A 44 -21.17 10.29 9.43
N ASP A 45 -21.84 11.06 10.28
CA ASP A 45 -21.62 12.50 10.44
C ASP A 45 -20.33 12.82 11.21
N ARG A 46 -20.03 14.12 11.39
CA ARG A 46 -18.87 14.60 12.15
C ARG A 46 -18.82 14.17 13.62
N ASN A 47 -19.97 13.84 14.19
CA ASN A 47 -20.08 13.34 15.57
C ASN A 47 -19.86 11.82 15.65
N GLY A 48 -19.71 11.15 14.50
CA GLY A 48 -19.59 9.70 14.40
C GLY A 48 -20.94 8.98 14.41
N ALA A 49 -22.05 9.70 14.35
CA ALA A 49 -23.39 9.11 14.25
C ALA A 49 -23.63 8.59 12.84
N GLU A 50 -24.11 7.36 12.71
CA GLU A 50 -24.46 6.77 11.41
C GLU A 50 -25.64 7.56 10.79
N VAL A 51 -25.43 8.11 9.59
CA VAL A 51 -26.45 8.83 8.81
C VAL A 51 -26.93 8.05 7.60
N ILE A 52 -26.12 7.11 7.10
CA ILE A 52 -26.50 6.16 6.06
C ILE A 52 -26.03 4.77 6.49
N PRO A 53 -26.93 3.78 6.66
CA PRO A 53 -26.58 2.48 7.21
C PRO A 53 -25.50 1.73 6.44
N CYS A 54 -24.73 0.92 7.16
CA CYS A 54 -23.74 0.01 6.59
C CYS A 54 -24.41 -1.13 5.79
N ARG A 55 -24.78 -0.86 4.55
CA ARG A 55 -25.48 -1.80 3.65
C ARG A 55 -24.81 -2.01 2.29
N TYR A 56 -23.77 -1.24 2.00
CA TYR A 56 -23.09 -1.29 0.70
C TYR A 56 -21.87 -2.20 0.77
N THR A 57 -21.60 -2.96 -0.29
CA THR A 57 -20.36 -3.75 -0.42
C THR A 57 -19.12 -2.87 -0.68
N LYS A 58 -19.33 -1.62 -1.09
CA LYS A 58 -18.29 -0.59 -1.20
C LYS A 58 -18.95 0.79 -1.14
N ALA A 59 -18.26 1.77 -0.57
CA ALA A 59 -18.63 3.17 -0.62
C ALA A 59 -17.39 4.04 -0.84
N TYR A 60 -17.54 5.09 -1.64
CA TYR A 60 -16.55 6.14 -1.85
C TYR A 60 -17.00 7.42 -1.13
N PRO A 61 -16.07 8.28 -0.67
CA PRO A 61 -16.43 9.54 -0.01
C PRO A 61 -17.33 10.41 -0.88
N PHE A 62 -18.18 11.23 -0.24
CA PHE A 62 -18.97 12.24 -0.94
C PHE A 62 -18.05 13.24 -1.64
N ASN A 63 -18.41 13.64 -2.86
CA ASN A 63 -17.82 14.76 -3.55
C ASN A 63 -18.95 15.54 -4.23
N ASP A 64 -19.04 16.84 -3.94
CA ASP A 64 -20.12 17.72 -4.40
C ASP A 64 -21.53 17.15 -4.16
N GLY A 65 -21.75 16.59 -2.96
CA GLY A 65 -23.04 16.07 -2.52
C GLY A 65 -23.42 14.69 -3.08
N ILE A 66 -22.54 14.07 -3.88
CA ILE A 66 -22.75 12.75 -4.49
C ILE A 66 -21.72 11.75 -3.95
N ALA A 67 -22.17 10.55 -3.59
CA ALA A 67 -21.28 9.43 -3.31
C ALA A 67 -21.57 8.25 -4.23
N MET A 68 -20.50 7.55 -4.64
CA MET A 68 -20.60 6.32 -5.42
C MET A 68 -20.59 5.12 -4.47
N VAL A 69 -21.58 4.24 -4.61
CA VAL A 69 -21.70 3.05 -3.78
C VAL A 69 -21.89 1.80 -4.65
N ARG A 70 -21.49 0.65 -4.12
CA ARG A 70 -21.70 -0.65 -4.74
C ARG A 70 -22.55 -1.53 -3.86
N GLN A 71 -23.64 -2.07 -4.40
CA GLN A 71 -24.48 -3.07 -3.75
C GLN A 71 -24.54 -4.32 -4.62
N GLY A 72 -23.92 -5.42 -4.17
CA GLY A 72 -23.72 -6.60 -5.01
C GLY A 72 -22.87 -6.25 -6.24
N TYR A 73 -23.42 -6.49 -7.43
CA TYR A 73 -22.77 -6.17 -8.72
C TYR A 73 -23.11 -4.77 -9.24
N GLU A 74 -24.07 -4.10 -8.62
CA GLU A 74 -24.57 -2.81 -9.10
C GLU A 74 -23.78 -1.66 -8.47
N VAL A 75 -23.40 -0.69 -9.31
CA VAL A 75 -22.78 0.56 -8.89
C VAL A 75 -23.72 1.70 -9.22
N PHE A 76 -24.01 2.56 -8.25
CA PHE A 76 -24.89 3.71 -8.43
C PHE A 76 -24.46 4.88 -7.53
N ALA A 77 -24.95 6.07 -7.86
CA ALA A 77 -24.79 7.27 -7.06
C ALA A 77 -25.88 7.36 -5.99
N ILE A 78 -25.53 7.95 -4.85
CA ILE A 78 -26.48 8.37 -3.82
C ILE A 78 -26.29 9.86 -3.48
N ASP A 79 -27.37 10.50 -3.08
CA ASP A 79 -27.33 11.83 -2.46
C ASP A 79 -26.87 11.75 -1.00
N THR A 80 -26.74 12.93 -0.36
CA THR A 80 -26.30 13.05 1.04
C THR A 80 -27.26 12.46 2.08
N LEU A 81 -28.48 12.07 1.68
CA LEU A 81 -29.47 11.38 2.50
C LEU A 81 -29.48 9.86 2.24
N GLY A 82 -28.68 9.39 1.27
CA GLY A 82 -28.61 7.98 0.88
C GLY A 82 -29.66 7.56 -0.15
N ASN A 83 -30.37 8.51 -0.77
CA ASN A 83 -31.30 8.22 -1.85
C ASN A 83 -30.53 7.94 -3.13
N ARG A 84 -30.93 6.87 -3.83
CA ARG A 84 -30.34 6.51 -5.12
C ARG A 84 -30.66 7.57 -6.17
N LEU A 85 -29.62 8.04 -6.86
CA LEU A 85 -29.73 8.94 -7.99
C LEU A 85 -29.83 8.15 -9.31
N GLY A 86 -30.51 8.73 -10.30
CA GLY A 86 -30.58 8.19 -11.67
C GLY A 86 -29.29 8.38 -12.47
N THR A 87 -28.28 8.99 -11.85
CA THR A 87 -26.96 9.28 -12.39
C THR A 87 -26.19 8.01 -12.71
N ARG A 88 -25.65 7.92 -13.93
CA ARG A 88 -24.77 6.82 -14.35
C ARG A 88 -23.38 7.07 -13.79
N VAL A 89 -22.76 6.05 -13.19
CA VAL A 89 -21.45 6.23 -12.57
C VAL A 89 -20.46 5.12 -12.91
N LYS A 90 -19.18 5.46 -12.98
CA LYS A 90 -18.07 4.51 -13.15
C LYS A 90 -16.99 4.78 -12.11
N ILE A 91 -16.67 3.77 -11.31
CA ILE A 91 -15.62 3.84 -10.29
C ILE A 91 -14.23 3.83 -10.96
N PRO A 92 -13.29 4.70 -10.55
CA PRO A 92 -11.92 4.68 -11.05
C PRO A 92 -11.22 3.40 -10.61
N GLN A 93 -10.44 2.80 -11.50
CA GLN A 93 -9.73 1.55 -11.25
C GLN A 93 -8.23 1.71 -11.48
N PHE A 94 -7.44 1.14 -10.58
CA PHE A 94 -5.99 1.06 -10.70
C PHE A 94 -5.61 -0.31 -11.23
N TYR A 95 -5.10 -0.41 -12.46
CA TYR A 95 -4.85 -1.71 -13.12
C TYR A 95 -6.07 -2.65 -13.14
N ASN A 96 -7.26 -2.11 -13.39
CA ASN A 96 -8.54 -2.84 -13.32
C ASN A 96 -8.83 -3.45 -11.93
N GLN A 97 -8.21 -2.90 -10.89
CA GLN A 97 -8.43 -3.26 -9.49
C GLN A 97 -8.97 -2.06 -8.72
N ASP A 98 -9.46 -2.31 -7.51
CA ASP A 98 -10.07 -1.29 -6.66
C ASP A 98 -9.04 -0.53 -5.81
N PHE A 99 -9.55 0.36 -4.96
CA PHE A 99 -8.70 1.18 -4.10
C PHE A 99 -7.95 0.37 -3.02
N GLU A 100 -8.48 -0.77 -2.58
CA GLU A 100 -7.76 -1.63 -1.62
C GLU A 100 -6.52 -2.27 -2.26
N TYR A 101 -6.61 -2.66 -3.52
CA TYR A 101 -5.43 -3.09 -4.27
C TYR A 101 -4.38 -1.98 -4.36
N PHE A 102 -4.80 -0.72 -4.56
CA PHE A 102 -3.89 0.41 -4.55
C PHE A 102 -3.22 0.62 -3.19
N VAL A 103 -3.95 0.52 -2.07
CA VAL A 103 -3.36 0.58 -0.72
C VAL A 103 -2.25 -0.48 -0.58
N ARG A 104 -2.54 -1.73 -0.99
CA ARG A 104 -1.55 -2.82 -0.96
C ARG A 104 -0.35 -2.53 -1.87
N TRP A 105 -0.60 -1.95 -3.05
CA TRP A 105 0.45 -1.56 -4.00
C TRP A 105 1.38 -0.50 -3.40
N VAL A 106 0.84 0.52 -2.73
CA VAL A 106 1.61 1.55 -2.01
C VAL A 106 2.41 0.90 -0.89
N CYS A 107 1.77 0.12 -0.02
CA CYS A 107 2.42 -0.53 1.11
C CYS A 107 3.56 -1.46 0.66
N SER A 108 3.40 -2.19 -0.44
CA SER A 108 4.44 -3.06 -1.00
C SER A 108 5.68 -2.32 -1.54
N ARG A 109 5.58 -1.01 -1.73
CA ARG A 109 6.64 -0.15 -2.26
C ARG A 109 7.24 0.76 -1.22
N LEU A 110 6.70 0.78 0.01
CA LEU A 110 7.18 1.63 1.08
C LEU A 110 8.59 1.20 1.50
N PRO A 111 9.59 2.05 1.26
CA PRO A 111 10.96 1.68 1.48
C PRO A 111 11.40 2.04 2.89
N PHE A 112 12.37 1.28 3.40
CA PHE A 112 13.20 1.67 4.53
C PHE A 112 14.65 1.74 4.08
N VAL A 113 15.40 2.73 4.59
CA VAL A 113 16.85 2.88 4.33
C VAL A 113 17.71 2.34 5.46
N SER A 114 17.15 2.07 6.63
CA SER A 114 17.85 1.48 7.77
C SER A 114 16.88 0.88 8.78
N ASP A 115 17.39 0.02 9.67
CA ASP A 115 16.62 -0.49 10.80
C ASP A 115 16.25 0.63 11.78
N ASN A 116 17.09 1.66 11.88
CA ASN A 116 16.81 2.84 12.70
C ASN A 116 15.63 3.65 12.15
N GLU A 117 15.58 3.88 10.82
CA GLU A 117 14.41 4.53 10.20
C GLU A 117 13.15 3.69 10.42
N TYR A 118 13.24 2.37 10.24
CA TYR A 118 12.13 1.48 10.54
C TYR A 118 11.68 1.61 12.00
N ALA A 119 12.61 1.56 12.96
CA ALA A 119 12.30 1.69 14.38
C ALA A 119 11.58 3.01 14.73
N GLN A 120 11.96 4.11 14.06
CA GLN A 120 11.34 5.42 14.26
C GLN A 120 9.94 5.53 13.64
N LEU A 121 9.69 4.84 12.53
CA LEU A 121 8.42 4.96 11.79
C LEU A 121 7.44 3.81 12.03
N ARG A 122 7.86 2.69 12.63
CA ARG A 122 7.04 1.46 12.72
C ARG A 122 5.73 1.60 13.50
N SER A 123 5.56 2.67 14.28
CA SER A 123 4.33 2.97 15.02
C SER A 123 3.41 3.95 14.29
N GLU A 124 3.87 4.55 13.18
CA GLU A 124 3.13 5.58 12.46
C GLU A 124 1.94 5.00 11.69
N VAL A 125 0.86 5.78 11.66
CA VAL A 125 -0.27 5.58 10.77
C VAL A 125 -0.47 6.86 9.99
N VAL A 126 -0.26 6.80 8.67
CA VAL A 126 -0.47 7.94 7.77
C VAL A 126 -1.85 7.79 7.15
N ASN A 127 -2.77 8.70 7.46
CA ASN A 127 -4.05 8.81 6.79
C ASN A 127 -3.98 9.94 5.78
N ALA A 128 -3.73 9.60 4.52
CA ALA A 128 -3.61 10.57 3.44
C ALA A 128 -4.85 10.58 2.55
N VAL A 129 -5.31 11.75 2.13
CA VAL A 129 -6.29 11.89 1.05
C VAL A 129 -5.54 11.93 -0.27
N VAL A 130 -5.87 10.99 -1.13
CA VAL A 130 -5.37 10.90 -2.49
C VAL A 130 -6.41 11.51 -3.42
N THR A 131 -5.98 12.49 -4.21
CA THR A 131 -6.82 13.13 -5.23
C THR A 131 -6.46 12.55 -6.59
N ILE A 132 -7.44 11.92 -7.23
CA ILE A 132 -7.37 11.39 -8.59
C ILE A 132 -8.09 12.39 -9.49
N GLY A 133 -7.35 13.03 -10.38
CA GLY A 133 -7.87 14.00 -11.33
C GLY A 133 -8.76 13.37 -12.40
N ARG A 134 -9.39 14.24 -13.19
CA ARG A 134 -10.31 13.88 -14.28
C ARG A 134 -9.68 13.00 -15.36
N ASP A 135 -8.36 13.06 -15.54
CA ASP A 135 -7.61 12.21 -16.47
C ASP A 135 -7.11 10.89 -15.83
N GLY A 136 -7.48 10.63 -14.58
CA GLY A 136 -7.05 9.47 -13.81
C GLY A 136 -5.65 9.60 -13.19
N ARG A 137 -4.91 10.69 -13.42
CA ARG A 137 -3.63 10.92 -12.75
C ARG A 137 -3.85 11.36 -11.31
N ILE A 138 -2.93 10.98 -10.43
CA ILE A 138 -2.94 11.49 -9.06
C ILE A 138 -2.38 12.90 -9.06
N THR A 139 -3.18 13.85 -8.57
CA THR A 139 -2.84 15.28 -8.49
C THR A 139 -2.55 15.73 -7.07
N GLY A 140 -2.93 14.94 -6.06
CA GLY A 140 -2.76 15.28 -4.65
C GLY A 140 -2.59 14.07 -3.73
N CYS A 141 -1.85 14.27 -2.65
CA CYS A 141 -1.67 13.30 -1.56
C CYS A 141 -1.32 14.07 -0.27
N GLU A 142 -2.34 14.33 0.55
CA GLU A 142 -2.25 15.22 1.71
C GLU A 142 -2.68 14.49 2.99
N SER A 143 -1.95 14.67 4.09
CA SER A 143 -2.36 14.06 5.36
C SER A 143 -3.57 14.79 5.92
N VAL A 144 -4.56 14.05 6.41
CA VAL A 144 -5.74 14.59 7.11
C VAL A 144 -5.64 14.50 8.63
N SER A 145 -4.51 14.01 9.13
CA SER A 145 -4.18 13.92 10.55
C SER A 145 -2.70 14.24 10.78
N ALA A 146 -2.36 14.61 12.01
CA ALA A 146 -0.95 14.71 12.40
C ALA A 146 -0.26 13.34 12.22
N CYS A 147 0.93 13.35 11.61
CA CYS A 147 1.79 12.18 11.45
C CYS A 147 3.24 12.64 11.30
N ASP A 148 4.21 11.73 11.45
CA ASP A 148 5.61 12.04 11.19
C ASP A 148 5.80 12.53 9.73
N PRO A 149 6.37 13.73 9.50
CA PRO A 149 6.59 14.25 8.15
C PRO A 149 7.43 13.33 7.25
N ARG A 150 8.32 12.50 7.81
CA ARG A 150 9.12 11.51 7.07
C ARG A 150 8.23 10.38 6.57
N ALA A 151 7.30 9.89 7.38
CA ALA A 151 6.34 8.88 6.97
C ALA A 151 5.45 9.40 5.84
N LEU A 152 4.90 10.61 5.98
CA LEU A 152 4.09 11.25 4.93
C LEU A 152 4.87 11.43 3.62
N ARG A 153 6.13 11.90 3.68
CA ARG A 153 6.96 12.05 2.48
C ARG A 153 7.15 10.74 1.73
N LYS A 154 7.38 9.62 2.43
CA LYS A 154 7.50 8.29 1.82
C LYS A 154 6.21 7.83 1.15
N VAL A 155 5.06 8.00 1.82
CA VAL A 155 3.76 7.66 1.25
C VAL A 155 3.51 8.51 0.01
N ARG A 156 3.72 9.83 0.13
CA ARG A 156 3.51 10.79 -0.96
C ARG A 156 4.38 10.49 -2.17
N SER A 157 5.68 10.20 -2.01
CA SER A 157 6.55 9.94 -3.16
C SER A 157 6.06 8.75 -3.99
N ILE A 158 5.61 7.68 -3.34
CA ILE A 158 5.10 6.48 -4.02
C ILE A 158 3.75 6.74 -4.68
N VAL A 159 2.87 7.44 -3.98
CA VAL A 159 1.52 7.77 -4.46
C VAL A 159 1.60 8.67 -5.69
N MET A 160 2.43 9.71 -5.66
CA MET A 160 2.58 10.65 -6.78
C MET A 160 3.27 10.02 -8.01
N GLU A 161 4.06 8.96 -7.83
CA GLU A 161 4.65 8.16 -8.92
C GLU A 161 3.70 7.09 -9.49
N ALA A 162 2.50 6.94 -8.93
CA ALA A 162 1.58 5.91 -9.38
C ALA A 162 1.13 6.17 -10.84
N PRO A 163 1.03 5.12 -11.66
CA PRO A 163 0.41 5.22 -12.98
C PRO A 163 -1.03 5.74 -12.91
N ALA A 164 -1.48 6.33 -14.01
CA ALA A 164 -2.85 6.82 -14.13
C ALA A 164 -3.86 5.69 -13.90
N TRP A 165 -4.92 6.02 -13.19
CA TRP A 165 -6.11 5.19 -13.01
C TRP A 165 -7.00 5.32 -14.24
N SER A 166 -7.98 4.41 -14.39
CA SER A 166 -9.14 4.76 -15.21
C SER A 166 -9.89 5.91 -14.53
N PRO A 167 -10.36 6.91 -15.30
CA PRO A 167 -11.09 8.03 -14.72
C PRO A 167 -12.42 7.57 -14.14
N GLY A 168 -12.83 8.21 -13.05
CA GLY A 168 -14.19 8.08 -12.54
C GLY A 168 -15.14 8.91 -13.40
N LEU A 169 -16.33 8.38 -13.69
CA LEU A 169 -17.31 9.04 -14.53
C LEU A 169 -18.62 9.26 -13.80
N VAL A 170 -19.25 10.39 -14.05
CA VAL A 170 -20.62 10.76 -13.62
C VAL A 170 -21.35 11.24 -14.86
N ASP A 171 -22.40 10.53 -15.26
CA ASP A 171 -23.15 10.74 -16.52
C ASP A 171 -22.27 10.79 -17.78
N GLY A 172 -21.17 10.04 -17.76
CA GLY A 172 -20.19 9.99 -18.85
C GLY A 172 -19.07 11.03 -18.73
N GLU A 173 -19.23 12.03 -17.87
CA GLU A 173 -18.25 13.09 -17.65
C GLU A 173 -17.19 12.67 -16.62
N PRO A 174 -15.88 12.86 -16.89
CA PRO A 174 -14.85 12.58 -15.92
C PRO A 174 -14.88 13.53 -14.72
N VAL A 175 -14.83 12.96 -13.52
CA VAL A 175 -14.85 13.70 -12.25
C VAL A 175 -13.57 13.48 -11.46
N GLU A 176 -13.21 14.47 -10.64
CA GLU A 176 -12.18 14.30 -9.61
C GLU A 176 -12.71 13.41 -8.48
N ILE A 177 -11.87 12.53 -7.95
CA ILE A 177 -12.22 11.63 -6.85
C ILE A 177 -11.18 11.72 -5.76
N ARG A 178 -11.64 11.82 -4.51
CA ARG A 178 -10.81 11.89 -3.32
C ARG A 178 -11.05 10.66 -2.46
N ASN A 179 -9.98 9.95 -2.11
CA ASN A 179 -10.06 8.75 -1.29
C ASN A 179 -9.06 8.76 -0.14
N LEU A 180 -9.49 8.23 1.00
CA LEU A 180 -8.61 8.02 2.15
C LEU A 180 -7.73 6.80 1.93
N LEU A 181 -6.42 7.02 1.95
CA LEU A 181 -5.36 6.03 1.93
C LEU A 181 -4.77 5.90 3.35
N PRO A 182 -5.23 4.92 4.14
CA PRO A 182 -4.57 4.58 5.39
C PRO A 182 -3.33 3.74 5.10
N VAL A 183 -2.18 4.19 5.59
CA VAL A 183 -0.92 3.45 5.56
C VAL A 183 -0.45 3.22 6.99
N ASP A 184 -0.53 1.97 7.41
CA ASP A 184 -0.10 1.54 8.73
C ASP A 184 1.30 0.94 8.69
N PHE A 185 2.28 1.66 9.23
CA PHE A 185 3.67 1.24 9.23
C PHE A 185 3.92 0.03 10.16
N ARG A 186 2.99 -0.30 11.07
CA ARG A 186 3.07 -1.47 11.96
C ARG A 186 3.03 -2.78 11.19
N HIS A 187 2.45 -2.79 10.00
CA HIS A 187 2.36 -3.96 9.12
C HIS A 187 3.48 -4.03 8.09
N LEU A 188 4.32 -2.98 8.00
CA LEU A 188 5.47 -2.98 7.11
C LEU A 188 6.66 -3.66 7.79
N ARG A 189 7.52 -4.25 6.96
CA ARG A 189 8.75 -4.92 7.42
C ARG A 189 9.91 -4.46 6.55
N PRO A 190 11.06 -4.13 7.14
CA PRO A 190 12.25 -3.83 6.37
C PRO A 190 12.75 -5.09 5.66
N ILE A 191 13.58 -4.88 4.63
CA ILE A 191 14.29 -5.97 3.99
C ILE A 191 15.26 -6.58 5.00
N LYS A 192 15.36 -7.90 5.00
CA LYS A 192 16.31 -8.61 5.86
C LYS A 192 17.71 -8.42 5.32
N CYS A 193 18.50 -7.59 5.99
CA CYS A 193 19.92 -7.43 5.70
C CYS A 193 20.72 -7.06 6.95
N HIS A 194 22.03 -7.30 6.91
CA HIS A 194 22.95 -6.95 7.99
C HIS A 194 24.38 -6.81 7.46
N ALA A 195 25.20 -6.03 8.15
CA ALA A 195 26.62 -5.94 7.83
C ALA A 195 27.35 -7.25 8.16
N VAL A 196 28.39 -7.57 7.38
CA VAL A 196 29.25 -8.73 7.60
C VAL A 196 30.73 -8.37 7.53
N ASP A 197 31.58 -9.15 8.21
CA ASP A 197 33.04 -9.05 8.09
C ASP A 197 33.57 -9.78 6.84
N ALA A 198 34.90 -9.83 6.69
CA ALA A 198 35.55 -10.48 5.55
C ALA A 198 35.30 -12.00 5.50
N GLN A 199 35.00 -12.62 6.65
CA GLN A 199 34.71 -14.03 6.81
C GLN A 199 33.22 -14.35 6.65
N GLY A 200 32.37 -13.32 6.52
CA GLY A 200 30.92 -13.45 6.40
C GLY A 200 30.17 -13.48 7.73
N ASN A 201 30.84 -13.23 8.87
CA ASN A 201 30.18 -13.18 10.16
C ASN A 201 29.39 -11.88 10.30
N LYS A 202 28.21 -11.97 10.91
CA LYS A 202 27.35 -10.81 11.17
C LYS A 202 28.02 -9.81 12.11
N LEU A 203 28.07 -8.55 11.68
CA LEU A 203 28.47 -7.42 12.52
C LEU A 203 27.25 -6.83 13.22
N ASN A 204 27.39 -6.52 14.51
CA ASN A 204 26.34 -5.86 15.29
C ASN A 204 26.45 -4.33 15.21
N VAL A 205 26.24 -3.79 14.01
CA VAL A 205 26.31 -2.35 13.73
C VAL A 205 25.06 -1.88 13.00
N GLN A 206 24.64 -0.65 13.25
CA GLN A 206 23.58 -0.02 12.46
C GLN A 206 24.12 0.33 11.06
N ILE A 207 23.28 0.09 10.05
CA ILE A 207 23.64 0.38 8.66
C ILE A 207 22.57 1.19 7.94
N VAL A 208 23.04 2.01 7.00
CA VAL A 208 22.23 2.43 5.86
C VAL A 208 22.32 1.34 4.81
N TYR A 209 21.17 0.90 4.33
CA TYR A 209 21.04 -0.18 3.37
C TYR A 209 21.63 0.19 2.01
N PRO A 210 22.29 -0.76 1.33
CA PRO A 210 22.64 -0.60 -0.07
C PRO A 210 21.44 -0.23 -0.96
N LEU A 211 21.71 0.60 -1.98
CA LEU A 211 20.70 1.05 -2.95
C LEU A 211 20.95 0.39 -4.32
N PHE A 212 19.92 -0.21 -4.90
CA PHE A 212 19.96 -0.78 -6.23
C PHE A 212 19.91 0.35 -7.26
N GLN A 213 21.01 0.61 -7.96
CA GLN A 213 21.10 1.70 -8.96
C GLN A 213 20.70 3.08 -8.40
N GLY A 214 21.08 3.39 -7.15
CA GLY A 214 20.70 4.62 -6.47
C GLY A 214 19.27 4.63 -5.89
N GLU A 215 18.51 3.57 -6.13
CA GLU A 215 17.12 3.40 -5.68
C GLU A 215 17.00 2.34 -4.59
N TYR A 216 15.83 2.24 -3.96
CA TYR A 216 15.58 1.19 -2.98
C TYR A 216 15.73 -0.21 -3.58
N ALA A 217 16.20 -1.15 -2.76
CA ALA A 217 16.44 -2.53 -3.18
C ALA A 217 15.19 -3.26 -3.74
N SER A 218 13.98 -2.74 -3.50
CA SER A 218 12.75 -3.21 -4.15
C SER A 218 12.80 -3.11 -5.68
N ARG A 219 13.60 -2.19 -6.25
CA ARG A 219 13.81 -2.06 -7.71
C ARG A 219 14.61 -3.22 -8.31
N LEU A 220 15.29 -4.03 -7.50
CA LEU A 220 15.92 -5.27 -7.96
C LEU A 220 14.90 -6.23 -8.58
N TYR A 221 13.68 -6.30 -8.03
CA TYR A 221 12.65 -7.25 -8.47
C TYR A 221 12.21 -7.03 -9.93
N PRO A 222 11.73 -5.84 -10.35
CA PRO A 222 11.38 -5.60 -11.75
C PRO A 222 12.60 -5.71 -12.69
N TRP A 223 13.79 -5.30 -12.25
CA TRP A 223 15.00 -5.48 -13.05
C TRP A 223 15.32 -6.97 -13.27
N PHE A 224 15.20 -7.79 -12.22
CA PHE A 224 15.45 -9.23 -12.28
C PHE A 224 14.57 -9.90 -13.34
N PHE A 225 13.25 -9.69 -13.29
CA PHE A 225 12.32 -10.31 -14.23
C PHE A 225 12.43 -9.74 -15.66
N ARG A 226 12.98 -8.53 -15.83
CA ARG A 226 13.29 -7.99 -17.17
C ARG A 226 14.56 -8.60 -17.77
N ASN A 227 15.52 -9.00 -16.94
CA ASN A 227 16.84 -9.49 -17.38
C ASN A 227 16.98 -11.00 -17.35
N ILE A 228 15.97 -11.73 -16.85
CA ILE A 228 15.94 -13.17 -16.91
C ILE A 228 15.83 -13.63 -18.37
N ARG A 229 16.68 -14.57 -18.78
CA ARG A 229 16.67 -15.14 -20.13
C ARG A 229 16.35 -16.61 -20.06
N HIS A 230 15.24 -17.00 -20.68
CA HIS A 230 14.81 -18.38 -20.82
C HIS A 230 15.22 -18.92 -22.19
N LYS A 231 15.69 -20.17 -22.25
CA LYS A 231 15.80 -20.92 -23.50
C LYS A 231 14.42 -21.44 -23.92
N SER A 232 14.23 -21.73 -25.20
CA SER A 232 12.99 -22.34 -25.70
C SER A 232 12.68 -23.65 -24.95
N GLY A 233 11.43 -23.82 -24.51
CA GLY A 233 10.96 -25.00 -23.77
C GLY A 233 11.19 -24.99 -22.25
N GLU A 234 11.98 -24.07 -21.69
CA GLU A 234 12.18 -23.97 -20.22
C GLU A 234 10.90 -23.50 -19.50
N TYR A 235 10.08 -22.66 -20.14
CA TYR A 235 8.80 -22.18 -19.60
C TYR A 235 7.82 -23.31 -19.29
N GLN A 236 7.79 -24.38 -20.09
CA GLN A 236 6.89 -25.52 -19.91
C GLN A 236 7.29 -26.39 -18.72
N ARG A 237 8.58 -26.38 -18.34
CA ARG A 237 9.11 -27.10 -17.17
C ARG A 237 9.15 -26.24 -15.91
N ALA A 238 9.16 -24.93 -16.06
CA ALA A 238 9.20 -24.00 -14.95
C ALA A 238 7.79 -23.87 -14.35
N ALA A 239 7.50 -24.69 -13.33
CA ALA A 239 6.33 -24.47 -12.50
C ALA A 239 6.44 -23.12 -11.77
N SER A 240 5.31 -22.42 -11.62
CA SER A 240 5.23 -21.22 -10.78
C SER A 240 5.73 -21.52 -9.37
N GLY A 241 6.60 -20.67 -8.83
CA GLY A 241 7.33 -21.00 -7.61
C GLY A 241 8.05 -19.81 -6.99
N THR A 242 8.62 -20.02 -5.81
CA THR A 242 9.40 -19.00 -5.10
C THR A 242 10.85 -19.47 -4.93
N VAL A 243 11.79 -18.57 -5.19
CA VAL A 243 13.21 -18.75 -4.88
C VAL A 243 13.61 -17.75 -3.80
N ARG A 244 14.05 -18.24 -2.65
CA ARG A 244 14.64 -17.44 -1.58
C ARG A 244 16.17 -17.50 -1.73
N VAL A 245 16.79 -16.33 -1.73
CA VAL A 245 18.22 -16.16 -2.02
C VAL A 245 18.84 -15.20 -1.03
N ALA A 246 20.10 -15.47 -0.69
CA ALA A 246 20.97 -14.56 0.02
C ALA A 246 22.16 -14.17 -0.85
N PHE A 247 22.62 -12.93 -0.74
CA PHE A 247 23.83 -12.46 -1.44
C PHE A 247 24.46 -11.31 -0.67
N THR A 248 25.74 -11.06 -0.91
CA THR A 248 26.46 -9.95 -0.28
C THR A 248 26.66 -8.83 -1.30
N VAL A 249 26.26 -7.61 -0.94
CA VAL A 249 26.66 -6.40 -1.67
C VAL A 249 27.95 -5.91 -1.02
N ASP A 250 29.04 -5.91 -1.79
CA ASP A 250 30.34 -5.51 -1.27
C ASP A 250 30.49 -3.97 -1.12
N LYS A 251 31.57 -3.54 -0.46
CA LYS A 251 31.94 -2.11 -0.30
C LYS A 251 32.06 -1.32 -1.62
N LYS A 252 32.15 -1.99 -2.77
CA LYS A 252 32.21 -1.40 -4.12
C LYS A 252 30.88 -1.52 -4.85
N GLY A 253 29.83 -2.03 -4.20
CA GLY A 253 28.50 -2.21 -4.75
C GLY A 253 28.32 -3.46 -5.61
N LYS A 254 29.30 -4.36 -5.68
CA LYS A 254 29.20 -5.59 -6.50
C LYS A 254 28.57 -6.71 -5.69
N LEU A 255 27.76 -7.53 -6.35
CA LEU A 255 27.22 -8.74 -5.75
C LEU A 255 28.27 -9.86 -5.70
N ARG A 256 28.35 -10.54 -4.56
CA ARG A 256 29.12 -11.76 -4.33
C ARG A 256 28.37 -12.72 -3.41
N ASP A 257 28.93 -13.91 -3.20
CA ASP A 257 28.41 -14.94 -2.27
C ASP A 257 26.93 -15.29 -2.48
N ILE A 258 26.48 -15.37 -3.74
CA ILE A 258 25.08 -15.67 -4.06
C ILE A 258 24.77 -17.12 -3.63
N GLU A 259 23.82 -17.26 -2.71
CA GLU A 259 23.42 -18.51 -2.07
C GLU A 259 21.91 -18.71 -2.18
N ILE A 260 21.49 -19.84 -2.72
CA ILE A 260 20.08 -20.18 -2.83
C ILE A 260 19.62 -20.90 -1.57
N LEU A 261 18.96 -20.17 -0.67
CA LEU A 261 18.44 -20.69 0.59
C LEU A 261 17.30 -21.71 0.38
N ARG A 262 16.44 -21.46 -0.61
CA ARG A 262 15.35 -22.36 -1.00
C ARG A 262 14.94 -22.09 -2.44
N ALA A 263 14.70 -23.14 -3.22
CA ALA A 263 14.13 -23.02 -4.55
C ALA A 263 12.95 -23.98 -4.72
N HIS A 264 11.94 -23.55 -5.45
CA HIS A 264 10.81 -24.41 -5.81
C HIS A 264 11.19 -25.46 -6.87
N ASN A 265 12.07 -25.10 -7.81
CA ASN A 265 12.61 -26.00 -8.83
C ASN A 265 13.99 -25.52 -9.29
N ASP A 266 14.73 -26.40 -9.96
CA ASP A 266 16.11 -26.14 -10.39
C ASP A 266 16.21 -25.11 -11.52
N VAL A 267 15.20 -25.03 -12.40
CA VAL A 267 15.16 -24.02 -13.47
C VAL A 267 15.17 -22.61 -12.88
N CYS A 268 14.29 -22.34 -11.91
CA CYS A 268 14.24 -21.05 -11.23
C CYS A 268 15.52 -20.80 -10.42
N ARG A 269 16.08 -21.82 -9.76
CA ARG A 269 17.36 -21.73 -9.02
C ARG A 269 18.49 -21.24 -9.92
N GLU A 270 18.72 -21.92 -11.04
CA GLU A 270 19.80 -21.61 -11.99
C GLU A 270 19.62 -20.21 -12.57
N LYS A 271 18.40 -19.88 -13.01
CA LYS A 271 18.11 -18.56 -13.58
C LYS A 271 18.25 -17.43 -12.56
N THR A 272 17.93 -17.68 -11.30
CA THR A 272 18.20 -16.71 -10.24
C THR A 272 19.70 -16.42 -10.12
N ILE A 273 20.54 -17.45 -10.08
CA ILE A 273 22.00 -17.28 -9.99
C ILE A 273 22.54 -16.56 -11.23
N GLU A 274 22.19 -17.02 -12.44
CA GLU A 274 22.62 -16.42 -13.71
C GLU A 274 22.26 -14.94 -13.82
N THR A 275 21.05 -14.58 -13.39
CA THR A 275 20.55 -13.20 -13.47
C THR A 275 21.21 -12.31 -12.43
N LEU A 276 21.34 -12.77 -11.17
CA LEU A 276 21.99 -11.99 -10.11
C LEU A 276 23.49 -11.75 -10.38
N LYS A 277 24.19 -12.68 -11.05
CA LYS A 277 25.58 -12.48 -11.51
C LYS A 277 25.72 -11.29 -12.48
N LYS A 278 24.63 -10.89 -13.15
CA LYS A 278 24.58 -9.75 -14.08
C LYS A 278 24.09 -8.46 -13.40
N SER A 279 23.86 -8.48 -12.08
CA SER A 279 23.41 -7.29 -11.36
C SER A 279 24.33 -6.11 -11.64
N PRO A 280 23.78 -4.92 -11.91
CA PRO A 280 24.58 -3.70 -11.93
C PRO A 280 25.21 -3.47 -10.55
N ARG A 281 26.16 -2.54 -10.49
CA ARG A 281 26.69 -2.07 -9.20
C ARG A 281 25.60 -1.32 -8.43
N TRP A 282 25.57 -1.58 -7.14
CA TRP A 282 24.72 -0.92 -6.14
C TRP A 282 25.47 0.26 -5.54
N THR A 283 24.74 1.21 -4.97
CA THR A 283 25.34 2.07 -3.94
C THR A 283 25.61 1.18 -2.73
N PRO A 284 26.85 1.12 -2.22
CA PRO A 284 27.18 0.28 -1.09
C PRO A 284 26.45 0.75 0.17
N GLY A 285 26.24 -0.19 1.08
CA GLY A 285 25.70 0.10 2.40
C GLY A 285 26.78 0.73 3.26
N THR A 286 26.37 1.51 4.24
CA THR A 286 27.32 2.22 5.10
C THR A 286 27.03 1.98 6.57
N ALA A 287 28.09 1.89 7.37
CA ALA A 287 28.05 2.01 8.82
C ALA A 287 28.81 3.29 9.18
N ASN A 288 28.16 4.23 9.87
CA ASN A 288 28.75 5.53 10.21
C ASN A 288 29.35 6.27 8.98
N GLY A 289 28.68 6.19 7.82
CA GLY A 289 29.13 6.80 6.57
C GLY A 289 30.25 6.05 5.84
N VAL A 290 30.82 5.00 6.43
CA VAL A 290 31.87 4.17 5.81
C VAL A 290 31.25 2.97 5.10
N PRO A 291 31.61 2.68 3.84
CA PRO A 291 31.13 1.50 3.13
C PRO A 291 31.45 0.19 3.86
N VAL A 292 30.44 -0.69 3.98
CA VAL A 292 30.56 -2.04 4.56
C VAL A 292 29.96 -3.09 3.64
N ASP A 293 30.39 -4.34 3.80
CA ASP A 293 29.76 -5.46 3.11
C ASP A 293 28.43 -5.77 3.80
N VAL A 294 27.37 -5.95 3.01
CA VAL A 294 26.01 -6.16 3.53
C VAL A 294 25.42 -7.43 2.94
N ARG A 295 25.07 -8.37 3.82
CA ARG A 295 24.35 -9.60 3.48
C ARG A 295 22.87 -9.29 3.37
N TYR A 296 22.28 -9.56 2.21
CA TYR A 296 20.85 -9.46 1.94
C TYR A 296 20.19 -10.81 1.87
N GLU A 297 18.92 -10.86 2.28
CA GLU A 297 18.01 -11.95 1.98
C GLU A 297 16.74 -11.42 1.30
N THR A 298 16.36 -12.04 0.18
CA THR A 298 15.15 -11.68 -0.55
C THR A 298 14.51 -12.91 -1.20
N SER A 299 13.36 -12.73 -1.84
CA SER A 299 12.64 -13.77 -2.57
C SER A 299 12.11 -13.29 -3.90
N PHE A 300 12.24 -14.13 -4.92
CA PHE A 300 11.69 -13.92 -6.26
C PHE A 300 10.52 -14.88 -6.48
N LYS A 301 9.34 -14.35 -6.80
CA LYS A 301 8.15 -15.14 -7.07
C LYS A 301 7.93 -15.23 -8.58
N PHE A 302 8.22 -16.40 -9.12
CA PHE A 302 8.00 -16.73 -10.52
C PHE A 302 6.52 -17.05 -10.74
N GLN A 303 5.93 -16.35 -11.70
CA GLN A 303 4.55 -16.57 -12.12
C GLN A 303 4.56 -16.85 -13.62
N TYR A 304 4.55 -18.13 -13.96
CA TYR A 304 4.38 -18.59 -15.33
C TYR A 304 2.88 -18.79 -15.58
N ARG A 305 2.41 -18.28 -16.72
CA ARG A 305 1.03 -18.44 -17.20
C ARG A 305 0.97 -19.60 -18.16
#